data_AF-A0A6B3FZE3-F1
#
_entry.id   AF-A0A6B3FZE3-F1
#
_cell.length_a   1.000
_cell.length_b   1.000
_cell.length_c   1.000
_cell.angle_alpha   90.00
_cell.angle_beta   90.00
_cell.angle_gamma   90.00
#
_symmetry.space_group_name_H-M   'P 1'
#
loop_
_entity.id
_entity.type
_entity.pdbx_description
1 polymer ?
#
loop_
_entity_poly.entity_id
_entity_poly.type
_entity_poly.pdbx_seq_one_letter_code
_entity_poly.pdbx_strand_id
1 'polypeptide(L)'
;MSLISTLARLEAVRTGRAQPASTVLHRHLSDRPLVLVPLTTAGEAGAPLGALVGTDRAEPRLLVVPQPADRELRFAFLARLASVVLPYIEEYAAQVEPAERTEADPETGKRVKVVTELCADAPQLVVPGRAGIELVRLLGRANRFRRTAEEDPDGPYPAPEQVPLLGRWFTHLGERARVPGSSLLVAMTDLLARHWATGQSALEDQHLGALLAWIDPPAGDDGDR
;
A
#
# COMPACT_ATOMS: atom_id res chain seq x y z
N MET A 1 19.08 14.05 -12.22
CA MET A 1 19.92 13.66 -11.07
C MET A 1 20.82 14.83 -10.72
N SER A 2 21.02 15.11 -9.44
CA SER A 2 21.99 16.12 -8.99
C SER A 2 23.40 15.53 -8.97
N LEU A 3 24.44 16.38 -9.01
CA LEU A 3 25.84 15.93 -8.85
C LEU A 3 26.06 15.15 -7.55
N ILE A 4 25.39 15.56 -6.47
CA ILE A 4 25.45 14.89 -5.16
C ILE A 4 24.91 13.45 -5.28
N SER A 5 23.77 13.26 -5.95
CA SER A 5 23.21 11.91 -6.15
C SER A 5 24.13 11.01 -6.99
N THR A 6 24.82 11.58 -7.99
CA THR A 6 25.80 10.83 -8.78
C THR A 6 27.01 10.43 -7.96
N LEU A 7 27.56 11.35 -7.15
CA LEU A 7 28.69 11.07 -6.27
C LEU A 7 28.35 9.95 -5.29
N ALA A 8 27.20 10.02 -4.61
CA ALA A 8 26.76 9.01 -3.65
C ALA A 8 26.63 7.62 -4.27
N ARG A 9 26.13 7.52 -5.52
CA ARG A 9 26.07 6.23 -6.25
C ARG A 9 27.45 5.69 -6.60
N LEU A 10 28.39 6.55 -7.03
CA LEU A 10 29.78 6.13 -7.29
C LEU A 10 30.49 5.67 -6.01
N GLU A 11 30.25 6.36 -4.90
CA GLU A 11 30.72 5.93 -3.59
C GLU A 11 30.12 4.60 -3.16
N ALA A 12 28.83 4.38 -3.45
CA ALA A 12 28.18 3.11 -3.18
C ALA A 12 28.87 1.97 -3.94
N VAL A 13 29.08 2.10 -5.26
CA VAL A 13 29.83 1.13 -6.08
C VAL A 13 31.23 0.90 -5.52
N ARG A 14 31.96 1.97 -5.16
CA ARG A 14 33.34 1.86 -4.67
C ARG A 14 33.43 1.13 -3.33
N THR A 15 32.44 1.30 -2.46
CA THR A 15 32.44 0.75 -1.10
C THR A 15 31.68 -0.57 -0.97
N GLY A 16 30.90 -0.94 -1.99
CA GLY A 16 29.99 -2.09 -1.94
C GLY A 16 28.85 -1.91 -0.94
N ARG A 17 28.52 -0.68 -0.53
CA ARG A 17 27.44 -0.39 0.45
C ARG A 17 26.67 0.86 0.07
N ALA A 18 25.36 0.87 0.34
CA ALA A 18 24.54 2.03 0.07
C ALA A 18 25.00 3.25 0.89
N GLN A 19 24.92 4.43 0.29
CA GLN A 19 25.28 5.69 0.94
C GLN A 19 24.02 6.41 1.42
N PRO A 20 23.99 6.94 2.65
CA PRO A 20 22.89 7.77 3.12
C PRO A 20 22.71 9.02 2.22
N ALA A 21 21.50 9.23 1.74
CA ALA A 21 21.14 10.35 0.86
C ALA A 21 20.29 11.43 1.57
N SER A 22 19.79 11.14 2.77
CA SER A 22 19.05 12.09 3.61
C SER A 22 19.35 11.88 5.09
N THR A 23 19.30 12.97 5.85
CA THR A 23 19.46 12.99 7.31
C THR A 23 18.12 13.00 8.07
N VAL A 24 16.98 13.15 7.36
CA VAL A 24 15.65 13.25 7.97
C VAL A 24 14.60 12.48 7.16
N LEU A 25 13.57 11.99 7.86
CA LEU A 25 12.42 11.33 7.24
C LEU A 25 11.48 12.37 6.61
N HIS A 26 11.55 12.53 5.29
CA HIS A 26 10.71 13.48 4.55
C HIS A 26 9.28 12.96 4.28
N ARG A 27 9.02 11.69 4.55
CA ARG A 27 7.70 11.07 4.43
C ARG A 27 7.30 10.50 5.78
N HIS A 28 6.05 10.78 6.16
CA HIS A 28 5.45 10.17 7.33
C HIS A 28 5.36 8.65 7.16
N LEU A 29 5.90 7.94 8.14
CA LEU A 29 5.72 6.52 8.35
C LEU A 29 4.99 6.37 9.68
N SER A 30 3.84 5.72 9.66
CA SER A 30 3.04 5.42 10.85
C SER A 30 3.82 4.46 11.74
N ASP A 31 3.58 4.53 13.05
CA ASP A 31 4.14 3.58 14.02
C ASP A 31 3.53 2.18 13.89
N ARG A 32 2.33 2.07 13.28
CA ARG A 32 1.61 0.80 13.09
C ARG A 32 1.08 0.68 11.66
N PRO A 33 1.94 0.71 10.62
CA PRO A 33 1.48 0.60 9.25
C PRO A 33 0.97 -0.82 8.99
N LEU A 34 -0.09 -0.94 8.20
CA LEU A 34 -0.49 -2.25 7.66
C LEU A 34 0.45 -2.60 6.51
N VAL A 35 1.22 -3.67 6.65
CA VAL A 35 2.08 -4.18 5.58
C VAL A 35 1.29 -5.18 4.74
N LEU A 36 1.30 -5.00 3.42
CA LEU A 36 0.69 -5.92 2.46
C LEU A 36 1.74 -6.36 1.44
N VAL A 37 2.16 -7.62 1.52
CA VAL A 37 3.11 -8.26 0.59
C VAL A 37 2.33 -9.19 -0.33
N PRO A 38 1.95 -8.75 -1.53
CA PRO A 38 1.19 -9.60 -2.43
C PRO A 38 2.06 -10.61 -3.17
N LEU A 39 1.46 -11.76 -3.47
CA LEU A 39 2.00 -12.79 -4.36
C LEU A 39 1.03 -12.97 -5.53
N THR A 40 1.53 -12.81 -6.75
CA THR A 40 0.73 -12.90 -7.99
C THR A 40 1.27 -13.97 -8.90
N THR A 41 0.40 -14.64 -9.68
CA THR A 41 0.86 -15.55 -10.73
C THR A 41 1.66 -14.80 -11.79
N ALA A 42 2.65 -15.48 -12.35
CA ALA A 42 3.24 -15.03 -13.61
C ALA A 42 2.21 -15.29 -14.74
N GLY A 43 1.96 -14.29 -15.57
CA GLY A 43 1.19 -14.44 -16.82
C GLY A 43 -0.32 -14.19 -16.75
N GLU A 44 -0.94 -14.13 -15.57
CA GLU A 44 -2.36 -13.76 -15.43
C GLU A 44 -2.53 -12.50 -14.57
N ALA A 45 -2.84 -11.38 -15.21
CA ALA A 45 -2.99 -10.11 -14.52
C ALA A 45 -4.17 -10.16 -13.53
N GLY A 46 -3.87 -10.00 -12.24
CA GLY A 46 -4.88 -9.88 -11.19
C GLY A 46 -5.40 -11.20 -10.61
N ALA A 47 -4.73 -12.33 -10.89
CA ALA A 47 -4.95 -13.57 -10.16
C ALA A 47 -4.01 -13.64 -8.94
N PRO A 48 -4.50 -13.39 -7.71
CA PRO A 48 -3.68 -13.49 -6.51
C PRO A 48 -3.32 -14.96 -6.25
N LEU A 49 -2.04 -15.25 -5.98
CA LEU A 49 -1.59 -16.49 -5.38
C LEU A 49 -1.70 -16.43 -3.85
N GLY A 50 -1.56 -15.24 -3.29
CA GLY A 50 -1.64 -15.02 -1.86
C GLY A 50 -1.21 -13.62 -1.47
N ALA A 51 -1.18 -13.38 -0.17
CA ALA A 51 -0.59 -12.20 0.42
C ALA A 51 -0.17 -12.49 1.86
N LEU A 52 0.97 -11.94 2.26
CA LEU A 52 1.28 -11.76 3.68
C LEU A 52 0.77 -10.39 4.10
N VAL A 53 -0.02 -10.31 5.17
CA VAL A 53 -0.63 -9.06 5.62
C VAL A 53 -0.64 -8.95 7.15
N GLY A 54 -0.31 -7.77 7.68
CA GLY A 54 -0.32 -7.54 9.13
C GLY A 54 0.35 -6.24 9.55
N THR A 55 0.14 -5.86 10.81
CA THR A 55 0.80 -4.71 11.46
C THR A 55 1.91 -5.14 12.41
N ASP A 56 1.89 -6.38 12.89
CA ASP A 56 2.94 -6.98 13.71
C ASP A 56 3.83 -7.89 12.86
N ARG A 57 5.14 -7.66 12.92
CA ARG A 57 6.15 -8.49 12.26
C ARG A 57 6.22 -9.92 12.79
N ALA A 58 5.85 -10.14 14.06
CA ALA A 58 5.88 -11.45 14.71
C ALA A 58 4.64 -12.28 14.42
N GLU A 59 3.52 -11.62 14.07
CA GLU A 59 2.22 -12.27 13.83
C GLU A 59 1.61 -11.88 12.47
N PRO A 60 2.32 -12.06 11.34
CA PRO A 60 1.74 -11.78 10.05
C PRO A 60 0.71 -12.85 9.66
N ARG A 61 -0.36 -12.44 8.95
CA ARG A 61 -1.34 -13.38 8.40
C ARG A 61 -0.98 -13.74 6.96
N LEU A 62 -0.69 -15.02 6.73
CA LEU A 62 -0.51 -15.57 5.39
C LEU A 62 -1.84 -16.03 4.81
N LEU A 63 -2.25 -15.41 3.71
CA LEU A 63 -3.44 -15.76 2.94
C LEU A 63 -3.00 -16.37 1.61
N VAL A 64 -3.59 -17.51 1.23
CA VAL A 64 -3.23 -18.22 -0.01
C VAL A 64 -4.46 -18.58 -0.84
N VAL A 65 -4.28 -18.64 -2.16
CA VAL A 65 -5.27 -19.09 -3.14
C VAL A 65 -4.72 -20.33 -3.85
N PRO A 66 -5.12 -21.55 -3.43
CA PRO A 66 -4.55 -22.78 -3.98
C PRO A 66 -4.76 -22.92 -5.49
N GLN A 67 -5.90 -22.43 -6.00
CA GLN A 67 -6.24 -22.46 -7.42
C GLN A 67 -6.74 -21.07 -7.86
N PRO A 68 -5.86 -20.20 -8.36
CA PRO A 68 -6.21 -18.82 -8.72
C PRO A 68 -7.25 -18.68 -9.84
N ALA A 69 -7.38 -19.69 -10.70
CA ALA A 69 -8.41 -19.72 -11.75
C ALA A 69 -9.82 -19.87 -11.17
N ASP A 70 -9.94 -20.50 -9.99
CA ASP A 70 -11.21 -20.68 -9.30
C ASP A 70 -11.71 -19.34 -8.76
N ARG A 71 -12.95 -18.99 -9.10
CA ARG A 71 -13.56 -17.71 -8.71
C ARG A 71 -13.97 -17.70 -7.24
N GLU A 72 -14.50 -18.80 -6.73
CA GLU A 72 -14.96 -18.89 -5.34
C GLU A 72 -13.76 -18.79 -4.40
N LEU A 73 -12.66 -19.50 -4.71
CA LEU A 73 -11.42 -19.41 -3.92
C LEU A 73 -10.81 -18.00 -3.96
N ARG A 74 -10.91 -17.30 -5.09
CA ARG A 74 -10.51 -15.89 -5.16
C ARG A 74 -11.38 -14.99 -4.29
N PHE A 75 -12.70 -15.17 -4.29
CA PHE A 75 -13.57 -14.40 -3.41
C PHE A 75 -13.36 -14.73 -1.94
N ALA A 76 -13.15 -16.00 -1.59
CA ALA A 76 -12.79 -16.40 -0.23
C ALA A 76 -11.45 -15.77 0.22
N PHE A 77 -10.47 -15.66 -0.68
CA PHE A 77 -9.24 -14.91 -0.41
C PHE A 77 -9.50 -13.42 -0.21
N LEU A 78 -10.26 -12.77 -1.08
CA LEU A 78 -10.57 -11.35 -0.97
C LEU A 78 -11.38 -11.04 0.30
N ALA A 79 -12.31 -11.91 0.69
CA ALA A 79 -13.06 -11.78 1.94
C ALA A 79 -12.12 -11.91 3.16
N ARG A 80 -11.19 -12.88 3.15
CA ARG A 80 -10.17 -13.00 4.21
C ARG A 80 -9.25 -11.78 4.25
N LEU A 81 -8.84 -11.26 3.10
CA LEU A 81 -8.05 -10.03 3.04
C LEU A 81 -8.85 -8.84 3.59
N ALA A 82 -10.13 -8.72 3.24
CA ALA A 82 -11.02 -7.69 3.75
C ALA A 82 -11.17 -7.77 5.28
N SER A 83 -11.25 -8.98 5.84
CA SER A 83 -11.32 -9.19 7.30
C SER A 83 -10.09 -8.73 8.07
N VAL A 84 -8.98 -8.43 7.39
CA VAL A 84 -7.77 -7.84 7.99
C VAL A 84 -7.72 -6.33 7.72
N VAL A 85 -7.96 -5.93 6.46
CA VAL A 85 -7.79 -4.55 6.02
C VAL A 85 -8.91 -3.63 6.54
N LEU A 86 -10.16 -4.08 6.50
CA LEU A 86 -11.30 -3.22 6.84
C LEU A 86 -11.32 -2.86 8.34
N PRO A 87 -11.14 -3.80 9.28
CA PRO A 87 -11.05 -3.43 10.70
C PRO A 87 -9.92 -2.45 10.99
N TYR A 88 -8.76 -2.64 10.35
CA TYR A 88 -7.64 -1.71 10.47
C TYR A 88 -8.01 -0.30 10.02
N ILE A 89 -8.75 -0.14 8.92
CA ILE A 89 -9.21 1.18 8.46
C ILE A 89 -10.30 1.75 9.38
N GLU A 90 -11.22 0.92 9.85
CA GLU A 90 -12.31 1.30 10.74
C GLU A 90 -11.80 1.84 12.09
N GLU A 91 -10.68 1.31 12.60
CA GLU A 91 -10.01 1.85 13.81
C GLU A 91 -9.70 3.35 13.68
N TYR A 92 -9.25 3.81 12.50
CA TYR A 92 -8.99 5.24 12.24
C TYR A 92 -10.26 6.04 11.96
N ALA A 93 -11.28 5.42 11.37
CA ALA A 93 -12.56 6.09 11.15
C ALA A 93 -13.31 6.35 12.47
N ALA A 94 -13.07 5.54 13.50
CA ALA A 94 -13.66 5.70 14.83
C ALA A 94 -12.98 6.79 15.68
N GLN A 95 -11.74 7.17 15.37
CA GLN A 95 -11.00 8.20 16.09
C GLN A 95 -11.11 9.53 15.34
N VAL A 96 -12.02 10.40 15.79
CA VAL A 96 -12.29 11.67 15.13
C VAL A 96 -12.10 12.87 16.05
N GLU A 97 -11.76 14.00 15.44
CA GLU A 97 -11.65 15.30 16.08
C GLU A 97 -12.59 16.31 15.39
N PRO A 98 -13.21 17.23 16.14
CA PRO A 98 -14.04 18.27 15.57
C PRO A 98 -13.18 19.27 14.80
N ALA A 99 -13.57 19.55 13.56
CA ALA A 99 -12.92 20.52 12.70
C ALA A 99 -13.94 21.53 12.17
N GLU A 100 -13.57 22.81 12.14
CA GLU A 100 -14.39 23.83 11.50
C GLU A 100 -14.17 23.83 9.99
N ARG A 101 -15.23 23.58 9.23
CA ARG A 101 -15.26 23.72 7.77
C ARG A 101 -16.21 24.85 7.38
N THR A 102 -15.85 25.58 6.33
CA THR A 102 -16.78 26.54 5.73
C THR A 102 -17.53 25.89 4.60
N GLU A 103 -18.85 25.83 4.71
CA GLU A 103 -19.74 25.32 3.67
C GLU A 103 -20.75 26.39 3.25
N ALA A 104 -21.30 26.25 2.04
CA ALA A 104 -22.35 27.14 1.57
C ALA A 104 -23.69 26.64 2.12
N ASP A 105 -24.42 27.52 2.80
CA ASP A 105 -25.76 27.26 3.29
C ASP A 105 -26.69 26.89 2.10
N PRO A 106 -27.36 25.73 2.11
CA PRO A 106 -28.18 25.27 0.99
C PRO A 106 -29.35 26.20 0.64
N GLU A 107 -29.87 26.94 1.62
CA GLU A 107 -31.04 27.80 1.45
C GLU A 107 -30.65 29.24 1.10
N THR A 108 -29.57 29.74 1.71
CA THR A 108 -29.18 31.16 1.61
C THR A 108 -27.92 31.40 0.78
N GLY A 109 -27.16 30.36 0.43
CA GLY A 109 -25.91 30.44 -0.32
C GLY A 109 -24.75 31.12 0.43
N LYS A 110 -24.97 31.54 1.69
CA LYS A 110 -23.95 32.22 2.50
C LYS A 110 -22.94 31.22 3.03
N ARG A 111 -21.69 31.66 3.18
CA ARG A 111 -20.63 30.86 3.81
C ARG A 111 -20.88 30.79 5.32
N VAL A 112 -21.18 29.60 5.82
CA VAL A 112 -21.39 29.33 7.24
C VAL A 112 -20.30 28.39 7.75
N LYS A 113 -19.92 28.54 9.02
CA LYS A 113 -19.02 27.60 9.70
C LYS A 113 -19.84 26.41 10.18
N VAL A 114 -19.43 25.22 9.76
CA VAL A 114 -20.01 23.94 10.17
C VAL A 114 -18.92 23.14 10.87
N VAL A 115 -19.25 22.56 12.02
CA VAL A 115 -18.37 21.61 12.70
C VAL A 115 -18.55 20.26 12.03
N THR A 116 -17.45 19.67 11.56
CA THR A 116 -17.41 18.33 10.98
C THR A 116 -16.44 17.45 11.77
N GLU A 117 -16.59 16.14 11.67
CA GLU A 117 -15.67 15.18 12.26
C GLU A 117 -14.61 14.78 11.23
N LEU A 118 -13.34 14.97 11.57
CA LEU A 118 -12.21 14.49 10.78
C LEU A 118 -11.49 13.39 11.53
N CYS A 119 -11.01 12.36 10.84
CA CYS A 119 -10.15 11.36 11.46
C CYS A 119 -8.92 12.05 12.09
N ALA A 120 -8.63 11.71 13.35
CA ALA A 120 -7.49 12.22 14.10
C ALA A 120 -6.14 11.77 13.50
N ASP A 121 -6.14 10.58 12.89
CA ASP A 121 -5.02 10.01 12.16
C ASP A 121 -5.53 9.26 10.92
N ALA A 122 -4.63 8.81 10.04
CA ALA A 122 -4.98 8.15 8.80
C ALA A 122 -4.33 6.76 8.65
N PRO A 123 -5.07 5.78 8.10
CA PRO A 123 -4.51 4.45 7.87
C PRO A 123 -3.38 4.52 6.83
N GLN A 124 -2.24 3.92 7.15
CA GLN A 124 -1.14 3.75 6.22
C GLN A 124 -0.99 2.29 5.80
N LEU A 125 -0.94 2.06 4.47
CA LEU A 125 -0.67 0.78 3.84
C LEU A 125 0.72 0.82 3.19
N VAL A 126 1.57 -0.13 3.54
CA VAL A 126 2.92 -0.29 3.00
C VAL A 126 2.98 -1.53 2.13
N VAL A 127 3.49 -1.39 0.91
CA VAL A 127 3.75 -2.52 0.00
C VAL A 127 5.25 -2.60 -0.32
N PRO A 128 5.79 -3.77 -0.74
CA PRO A 128 7.23 -3.91 -0.98
C PRO A 128 7.77 -2.93 -2.02
N GLY A 129 7.04 -2.76 -3.13
CA GLY A 129 7.45 -1.89 -4.23
C GLY A 129 6.27 -1.45 -5.09
N ARG A 130 6.54 -0.71 -6.17
CA ARG A 130 5.49 -0.13 -7.04
C ARG A 130 4.54 -1.16 -7.64
N ALA A 131 5.02 -2.37 -7.92
CA ALA A 131 4.15 -3.47 -8.39
C ALA A 131 3.03 -3.80 -7.39
N GLY A 132 3.30 -3.68 -6.08
CA GLY A 132 2.27 -3.84 -5.05
C GLY A 132 1.21 -2.75 -5.09
N ILE A 133 1.60 -1.50 -5.39
CA ILE A 133 0.65 -0.39 -5.57
C ILE A 133 -0.26 -0.68 -6.77
N GLU A 134 0.33 -1.11 -7.89
CA GLU A 134 -0.44 -1.44 -9.09
C GLU A 134 -1.40 -2.60 -8.88
N LEU A 135 -1.02 -3.60 -8.08
CA LEU A 135 -1.94 -4.67 -7.70
C LEU A 135 -3.09 -4.15 -6.83
N VAL A 136 -2.82 -3.35 -5.79
CA VAL A 136 -3.88 -2.75 -4.96
C VAL A 136 -4.87 -1.97 -5.82
N ARG A 137 -4.36 -1.18 -6.78
CA ARG A 137 -5.18 -0.45 -7.75
C ARG A 137 -6.01 -1.39 -8.63
N LEU A 138 -5.42 -2.47 -9.11
CA LEU A 138 -6.11 -3.48 -9.93
C LEU A 138 -7.23 -4.16 -9.14
N LEU A 139 -6.96 -4.59 -7.90
CA LEU A 139 -7.94 -5.19 -7.01
C LEU A 139 -9.07 -4.20 -6.67
N GLY A 140 -8.75 -2.92 -6.46
CA GLY A 140 -9.74 -1.87 -6.28
C GLY A 140 -10.69 -1.76 -7.47
N ARG A 141 -10.12 -1.64 -8.69
CA ARG A 141 -10.91 -1.56 -9.93
C ARG A 141 -11.77 -2.79 -10.18
N ALA A 142 -11.26 -3.99 -9.91
CA ALA A 142 -11.94 -5.24 -10.20
C ALA A 142 -13.11 -5.56 -9.24
N ASN A 143 -13.11 -4.96 -8.04
CA ASN A 143 -14.02 -5.36 -6.97
C ASN A 143 -15.00 -4.28 -6.49
N ARG A 144 -14.70 -2.98 -6.63
CA ARG A 144 -15.49 -1.88 -6.02
C ARG A 144 -16.99 -1.82 -6.37
N PHE A 145 -17.40 -2.43 -7.48
CA PHE A 145 -18.78 -2.43 -8.00
C PHE A 145 -19.33 -3.85 -8.18
N ARG A 146 -18.73 -4.84 -7.51
CA ARG A 146 -19.30 -6.20 -7.50
C ARG A 146 -20.61 -6.19 -6.72
N ARG A 147 -21.59 -6.95 -7.21
CA ARG A 147 -22.88 -7.12 -6.55
C ARG A 147 -22.82 -8.21 -5.51
N THR A 148 -23.50 -7.99 -4.38
CA THR A 148 -23.64 -8.97 -3.30
C THR A 148 -24.91 -9.81 -3.50
N ALA A 149 -25.08 -10.86 -2.68
CA ALA A 149 -26.28 -11.67 -2.70
C ALA A 149 -27.53 -10.88 -2.26
N GLU A 150 -27.37 -9.83 -1.44
CA GLU A 150 -28.45 -8.93 -1.04
C GLU A 150 -28.92 -8.05 -2.21
N GLU A 151 -27.97 -7.56 -3.02
CA GLU A 151 -28.26 -6.66 -4.14
C GLU A 151 -28.79 -7.39 -5.40
N ASP A 152 -28.37 -8.64 -5.60
CA ASP A 152 -28.71 -9.45 -6.78
C ASP A 152 -28.81 -10.95 -6.41
N PRO A 153 -29.90 -11.36 -5.72
CA PRO A 153 -30.05 -12.73 -5.21
C PRO A 153 -30.05 -13.82 -6.31
N ASP A 154 -30.54 -13.48 -7.50
CA ASP A 154 -30.62 -14.39 -8.64
C ASP A 154 -29.32 -14.41 -9.48
N GLY A 155 -28.33 -13.60 -9.10
CA GLY A 155 -27.03 -13.53 -9.76
C GLY A 155 -26.25 -14.84 -9.61
N PRO A 156 -25.60 -15.37 -10.66
CA PRO A 156 -24.96 -16.68 -10.61
C PRO A 156 -23.70 -16.73 -9.73
N TYR A 157 -23.11 -15.59 -9.35
CA TYR A 157 -21.88 -15.49 -8.56
C TYR A 157 -21.85 -14.21 -7.71
N PRO A 158 -22.66 -14.10 -6.66
CA PRO A 158 -22.64 -12.93 -5.78
C PRO A 158 -21.30 -12.84 -5.05
N ALA A 159 -20.76 -11.62 -4.92
CA ALA A 159 -19.55 -11.41 -4.13
C ALA A 159 -19.89 -11.36 -2.63
N PRO A 160 -18.99 -11.82 -1.75
CA PRO A 160 -19.12 -11.57 -0.31
C PRO A 160 -19.20 -10.06 -0.03
N GLU A 161 -20.00 -9.65 0.95
CA GLU A 161 -20.34 -8.24 1.24
C GLU A 161 -19.13 -7.33 1.47
N GLN A 162 -18.07 -7.88 2.06
CA GLN A 162 -16.85 -7.13 2.38
C GLN A 162 -16.00 -6.86 1.14
N VAL A 163 -16.16 -7.63 0.05
CA VAL A 163 -15.31 -7.55 -1.14
C VAL A 163 -15.54 -6.25 -1.93
N PRO A 164 -16.78 -5.80 -2.21
CA PRO A 164 -17.02 -4.49 -2.79
C PRO A 164 -16.49 -3.34 -1.93
N LEU A 165 -16.67 -3.41 -0.61
CA LEU A 165 -16.17 -2.40 0.32
C LEU A 165 -14.64 -2.31 0.31
N LEU A 166 -13.95 -3.45 0.36
CA LEU A 166 -12.50 -3.51 0.18
C LEU A 166 -12.08 -2.89 -1.15
N GLY A 167 -12.81 -3.20 -2.23
CA GLY A 167 -12.55 -2.64 -3.56
C GLY A 167 -12.64 -1.11 -3.60
N ARG A 168 -13.60 -0.51 -2.88
CA ARG A 168 -13.73 0.95 -2.76
C ARG A 168 -12.56 1.56 -2.00
N TRP A 169 -12.16 0.97 -0.87
CA TRP A 169 -11.00 1.42 -0.10
C TRP A 169 -9.69 1.30 -0.89
N PHE A 170 -9.46 0.17 -1.56
CA PHE A 170 -8.29 -0.01 -2.43
C PHE A 170 -8.29 0.95 -3.61
N THR A 171 -9.46 1.30 -4.15
CA THR A 171 -9.56 2.37 -5.14
C THR A 171 -9.11 3.70 -4.53
N HIS A 172 -9.62 4.09 -3.37
CA HIS A 172 -9.20 5.31 -2.68
C HIS A 172 -7.69 5.36 -2.43
N LEU A 173 -7.13 4.33 -1.77
CA LEU A 173 -5.69 4.23 -1.47
C LEU A 173 -4.84 4.28 -2.75
N GLY A 174 -5.28 3.59 -3.79
CA GLY A 174 -4.61 3.56 -5.10
C GLY A 174 -4.64 4.89 -5.87
N GLU A 175 -5.69 5.70 -5.69
CA GLU A 175 -5.73 7.08 -6.19
C GLU A 175 -4.78 7.97 -5.38
N ARG A 176 -4.78 7.83 -4.05
CA ARG A 176 -3.94 8.61 -3.14
C ARG A 176 -2.46 8.36 -3.32
N ALA A 177 -2.04 7.14 -3.66
CA ALA A 177 -0.66 6.82 -4.01
C ALA A 177 -0.08 7.66 -5.16
N ARG A 178 -0.94 8.24 -6.02
CA ARG A 178 -0.52 9.09 -7.15
C ARG A 178 -0.43 10.58 -6.79
N VAL A 179 -0.94 10.97 -5.63
CA VAL A 179 -0.93 12.35 -5.16
C VAL A 179 0.42 12.64 -4.51
N PRO A 180 1.21 13.61 -5.01
CA PRO A 180 2.45 14.01 -4.37
C PRO A 180 2.23 14.37 -2.90
N GLY A 181 3.11 13.91 -2.01
CA GLY A 181 2.99 14.13 -0.57
C GLY A 181 2.05 13.17 0.16
N SER A 182 1.18 12.42 -0.52
CA SER A 182 0.31 11.43 0.16
C SER A 182 1.11 10.22 0.65
N SER A 183 0.82 9.79 1.88
CA SER A 183 1.47 8.65 2.53
C SER A 183 0.49 7.54 2.92
N LEU A 184 -0.70 7.49 2.32
CA LEU A 184 -1.72 6.48 2.64
C LEU A 184 -1.41 5.10 2.04
N LEU A 185 -0.80 5.06 0.87
CA LEU A 185 -0.30 3.85 0.23
C LEU A 185 1.09 4.14 -0.33
N VAL A 186 2.10 3.50 0.25
CA VAL A 186 3.51 3.76 -0.07
C VAL A 186 4.25 2.47 -0.42
N ALA A 187 5.16 2.58 -1.39
CA ALA A 187 6.10 1.51 -1.73
C ALA A 187 7.36 1.66 -0.88
N MET A 188 7.78 0.58 -0.21
CA MET A 188 8.99 0.59 0.61
C MET A 188 10.24 0.89 -0.22
N THR A 189 10.34 0.36 -1.43
CA THR A 189 11.43 0.68 -2.36
C THR A 189 11.52 2.18 -2.67
N ASP A 190 10.39 2.87 -2.83
CA ASP A 190 10.37 4.31 -3.10
C ASP A 190 10.71 5.16 -1.88
N LEU A 191 10.41 4.68 -0.67
CA LEU A 191 10.86 5.32 0.57
C LEU A 191 12.37 5.14 0.74
N LEU A 192 12.86 3.90 0.66
CA LEU A 192 14.28 3.58 0.85
C LEU A 192 15.17 4.26 -0.21
N ALA A 193 14.78 4.27 -1.48
CA ALA A 193 15.55 4.92 -2.55
C ALA A 193 15.62 6.46 -2.44
N ARG A 194 14.81 7.08 -1.57
CA ARG A 194 14.98 8.51 -1.20
C ARG A 194 16.01 8.71 -0.09
N HIS A 195 16.26 7.68 0.70
CA HIS A 195 17.14 7.70 1.86
C HIS A 195 18.51 7.10 1.59
N TRP A 196 18.62 6.26 0.57
CA TRP A 196 19.81 5.51 0.25
C TRP A 196 20.13 5.60 -1.23
N ALA A 197 21.39 5.86 -1.54
CA ALA A 197 21.95 5.73 -2.88
C ALA A 197 22.68 4.39 -2.99
N THR A 198 22.29 3.56 -3.95
CA THR A 198 22.92 2.26 -4.23
C THR A 198 23.80 2.34 -5.49
N GLY A 199 24.64 1.32 -5.71
CA GLY A 199 25.31 1.14 -6.99
C GLY A 199 24.39 0.61 -8.10
N GLN A 200 23.19 0.16 -7.73
CA GLN A 200 22.21 -0.45 -8.63
C GLN A 200 21.60 0.59 -9.59
N SER A 201 20.96 0.09 -10.65
CA SER A 201 20.05 0.89 -11.47
C SER A 201 18.74 1.17 -10.71
N ALA A 202 18.03 2.23 -11.12
CA ALA A 202 16.73 2.56 -10.54
C ALA A 202 15.65 1.47 -10.76
N LEU A 203 15.88 0.55 -11.72
CA LEU A 203 15.01 -0.61 -11.94
C LEU A 203 15.29 -1.70 -10.91
N GLU A 204 16.56 -1.99 -10.64
CA GLU A 204 16.99 -2.97 -9.64
C GLU A 204 16.62 -2.51 -8.22
N ASP A 205 16.67 -1.21 -7.93
CA ASP A 205 16.17 -0.64 -6.68
C ASP A 205 14.66 -0.91 -6.43
N GLN A 206 13.89 -1.31 -7.45
CA GLN A 206 12.49 -1.74 -7.26
C GLN A 206 12.36 -3.18 -6.74
N HIS A 207 13.45 -3.94 -6.68
CA HIS A 207 13.50 -5.22 -6.01
C HIS A 207 13.91 -5.03 -4.54
N LEU A 208 12.94 -5.06 -3.62
CA LEU A 208 13.16 -4.76 -2.21
C LEU A 208 14.30 -5.59 -1.57
N GLY A 209 14.41 -6.88 -1.90
CA GLY A 209 15.49 -7.74 -1.38
C GLY A 209 16.90 -7.24 -1.74
N ALA A 210 17.17 -7.02 -3.03
CA ALA A 210 18.41 -6.43 -3.53
C ALA A 210 18.68 -5.03 -2.95
N LEU A 211 17.65 -4.18 -2.81
CA LEU A 211 17.80 -2.88 -2.16
C LEU A 211 18.23 -3.00 -0.69
N LEU A 212 17.62 -3.93 0.06
CA LEU A 212 17.99 -4.19 1.44
C LEU A 212 19.40 -4.78 1.56
N ALA A 213 19.80 -5.67 0.66
CA ALA A 213 21.16 -6.21 0.62
C ALA A 213 22.22 -5.12 0.40
N TRP A 214 21.89 -4.09 -0.38
CA TRP A 214 22.77 -2.91 -0.52
C TRP A 214 22.84 -2.04 0.74
N ILE A 215 21.74 -1.91 1.47
CA ILE A 215 21.64 -1.06 2.67
C ILE A 215 22.31 -1.73 3.87
N ASP A 216 22.02 -3.01 4.08
CA ASP A 216 22.49 -3.80 5.21
C ASP A 216 22.89 -5.21 4.74
N PRO A 217 24.02 -5.34 4.02
CA PRO A 217 24.49 -6.64 3.55
C PRO A 217 24.87 -7.54 4.73
N PRO A 218 24.71 -8.88 4.59
CA PRO A 218 25.20 -9.85 5.56
C PRO A 218 26.69 -9.65 5.89
N ALA A 219 27.10 -10.11 7.08
CA ALA A 219 28.49 -9.98 7.51
C ALA A 219 29.44 -10.74 6.56
N GLY A 220 30.35 -10.00 5.94
CA GLY A 220 31.33 -10.55 4.99
C GLY A 220 30.96 -10.36 3.52
N ASP A 221 29.73 -9.94 3.23
CA ASP A 221 29.24 -9.66 1.88
C ASP A 221 29.19 -8.14 1.58
N ASP A 222 29.08 -7.83 0.30
CA ASP A 222 28.83 -6.50 -0.24
C ASP A 222 27.44 -6.47 -0.89
N GLY A 223 26.91 -5.28 -1.18
CA GLY A 223 25.57 -5.13 -1.74
C GLY A 223 25.38 -5.76 -3.13
N ASP A 224 26.48 -6.07 -3.82
CA ASP A 224 26.49 -6.65 -5.17
C ASP A 224 26.52 -8.19 -5.17
N ARG A 225 26.55 -8.84 -4.00
CA ARG A 225 26.67 -10.30 -3.85
C ARG A 225 25.56 -10.91 -3.01
#